data_AF-A0A1R1X1P9-F1
#
_entry.id   AF-A0A1R1X1P9-F1
#
_cell.length_a   1.000
_cell.length_b   1.000
_cell.length_c   1.000
_cell.angle_alpha   90.00
_cell.angle_beta   90.00
_cell.angle_gamma   90.00
#
_symmetry.space_group_name_H-M   'P 1'
#
loop_
_entity.id
_entity.type
_entity.pdbx_description
1 polymer ?
#
loop_
_entity_poly.entity_id
_entity_poly.type
_entity_poly.pdbx_seq_one_letter_code
_entity_poly.pdbx_strand_id
1 'polypeptide(L)'
;MDGVQQPLCVPTLESDCANRVEGAQGTNNDDFSYANVEIGHMVPGSDVSLCVPTFTTASNKSSARSQNRKVSALGKQALELDCLEDQRCFLETQGLGTYAVDCILSNERRFRRRSRYNSIQKRFLDWRISSEINTAISAPQIINFLAEIYTVEKLKAGSIKAYKSALLNLAENSAELSSHPMLAEFTKTLDDASILSFVRPVLDIAPVLDTFKEWGPTSDLTVKRLTAKLVGFYQ
;
A
#
# COMPACT_ATOMS: atom_id res chain seq x y z
N MET A 1 22.15 20.94 -64.70
CA MET A 1 22.96 20.71 -63.49
C MET A 1 22.07 19.96 -62.52
N ASP A 2 22.33 18.66 -62.41
CA ASP A 2 21.61 17.72 -61.55
C ASP A 2 21.88 18.02 -60.08
N GLY A 3 20.82 18.12 -59.29
CA GLY A 3 20.85 18.24 -57.84
C GLY A 3 20.04 17.11 -57.22
N VAL A 4 20.74 16.10 -56.73
CA VAL A 4 20.24 14.82 -56.21
C VAL A 4 19.46 15.01 -54.90
N GLN A 5 18.26 14.42 -54.83
CA GLN A 5 17.48 14.21 -53.60
C GLN A 5 18.18 13.21 -52.68
N GLN A 6 18.42 13.59 -51.42
CA GLN A 6 18.79 12.67 -50.35
C GLN A 6 17.52 12.22 -49.59
N PRO A 7 17.27 10.91 -49.42
CA PRO A 7 16.25 10.42 -48.50
C PRO A 7 16.81 10.35 -47.07
N LEU A 8 15.99 10.76 -46.10
CA LEU A 8 16.26 10.64 -44.67
C LEU A 8 16.28 9.16 -44.23
N CYS A 9 17.34 8.77 -43.50
CA CYS A 9 17.47 7.43 -42.90
C CYS A 9 16.46 7.24 -41.75
N VAL A 10 15.70 6.15 -41.82
CA VAL A 10 14.84 5.65 -40.74
C VAL A 10 15.63 4.60 -39.94
N PRO A 11 15.56 4.53 -38.60
CA PRO A 11 16.20 3.46 -37.85
C PRO A 11 15.47 2.13 -38.03
N THR A 12 16.23 1.08 -38.34
CA THR A 12 15.78 -0.32 -38.40
C THR A 12 15.40 -0.81 -36.99
N LEU A 13 14.16 -1.25 -36.82
CA LEU A 13 13.68 -1.97 -35.63
C LEU A 13 13.86 -3.47 -35.88
N GLU A 14 14.81 -4.12 -35.20
CA GLU A 14 14.89 -5.59 -35.17
C GLU A 14 13.73 -6.17 -34.34
N SER A 15 13.00 -7.12 -34.92
CA SER A 15 12.03 -7.96 -34.20
C SER A 15 12.66 -9.32 -33.93
N ASP A 16 12.93 -9.63 -32.66
CA ASP A 16 13.48 -10.92 -32.28
C ASP A 16 12.35 -11.90 -31.95
N CYS A 17 11.96 -12.69 -32.95
CA CYS A 17 10.98 -13.78 -32.85
C CYS A 17 11.74 -15.11 -32.84
N ALA A 18 12.18 -15.58 -31.68
CA ALA A 18 12.75 -16.92 -31.57
C ALA A 18 11.65 -17.95 -31.19
N ASN A 19 11.24 -18.72 -32.18
CA ASN A 19 10.41 -19.91 -32.08
C ASN A 19 10.97 -20.91 -31.05
N ARG A 20 10.10 -21.49 -30.20
CA ARG A 20 10.42 -22.75 -29.53
C ARG A 20 9.27 -23.75 -29.64
N VAL A 21 9.69 -24.93 -30.09
CA VAL A 21 8.95 -26.13 -30.49
C VAL A 21 8.21 -26.78 -29.32
N GLU A 22 7.05 -27.34 -29.66
CA GLU A 22 6.13 -28.16 -28.87
C GLU A 22 6.79 -29.45 -28.33
N GLY A 23 6.44 -29.85 -27.10
CA GLY A 23 6.92 -31.10 -26.52
C GLY A 23 6.34 -31.44 -25.14
N ALA A 24 5.31 -32.29 -25.16
CA ALA A 24 4.94 -33.33 -24.20
C ALA A 24 4.54 -32.98 -22.74
N GLN A 25 3.30 -33.35 -22.46
CA GLN A 25 2.69 -33.67 -21.17
C GLN A 25 3.53 -34.64 -20.33
N GLY A 26 3.71 -34.34 -19.03
CA GLY A 26 4.31 -35.24 -18.05
C GLY A 26 4.00 -34.82 -16.62
N THR A 27 3.09 -35.54 -15.98
CA THR A 27 2.88 -35.56 -14.51
C THR A 27 4.11 -36.18 -13.84
N ASN A 28 4.57 -35.63 -12.72
CA ASN A 28 5.30 -36.43 -11.73
C ASN A 28 5.21 -35.82 -10.32
N ASN A 29 4.83 -36.69 -9.38
CA ASN A 29 4.92 -36.53 -7.94
C ASN A 29 6.38 -36.72 -7.54
N ASP A 30 6.86 -35.97 -6.54
CA ASP A 30 8.09 -36.31 -5.85
C ASP A 30 7.84 -36.54 -4.35
N ASP A 31 8.13 -37.80 -4.02
CA ASP A 31 8.11 -38.53 -2.77
C ASP A 31 9.29 -38.09 -1.89
N PHE A 32 9.04 -37.85 -0.60
CA PHE A 32 10.10 -37.69 0.40
C PHE A 32 10.18 -38.94 1.27
N SER A 33 11.11 -39.79 0.84
CA SER A 33 11.83 -40.87 1.53
C SER A 33 11.51 -41.16 3.00
N TYR A 34 11.11 -42.41 3.19
CA TYR A 34 11.03 -43.17 4.44
C TYR A 34 12.31 -43.17 5.29
N ALA A 35 12.14 -43.06 6.60
CA ALA A 35 13.05 -43.62 7.59
C ALA A 35 12.28 -44.68 8.41
N ASN A 36 12.70 -45.95 8.28
CA ASN A 36 12.19 -47.09 9.04
C ASN A 36 13.10 -47.37 10.26
N VAL A 37 12.56 -47.42 11.47
CA VAL A 37 13.06 -48.21 12.63
C VAL A 37 11.82 -48.55 13.49
N GLU A 38 11.19 -49.70 13.24
CA GLU A 38 11.27 -50.96 13.99
C GLU A 38 10.21 -51.10 15.11
N ILE A 39 9.34 -52.09 14.94
CA ILE A 39 8.22 -52.44 15.82
C ILE A 39 8.73 -53.42 16.88
N GLY A 40 8.69 -53.02 18.15
CA GLY A 40 8.80 -53.93 19.29
C GLY A 40 7.41 -54.22 19.85
N HIS A 41 6.95 -55.47 19.71
CA HIS A 41 5.69 -55.95 20.28
C HIS A 41 5.99 -56.57 21.65
N MET A 42 5.56 -55.96 22.77
CA MET A 42 5.46 -56.64 24.07
C MET A 42 4.32 -56.09 24.94
N VAL A 43 3.40 -57.00 25.26
CA VAL A 43 2.49 -57.08 26.42
C VAL A 43 2.87 -58.42 27.08
N PRO A 44 2.75 -58.70 28.40
CA PRO A 44 1.90 -58.08 29.45
C PRO A 44 2.59 -57.86 30.82
N GLY A 45 1.86 -57.26 31.77
CA GLY A 45 2.14 -57.44 33.21
C GLY A 45 1.32 -56.52 34.09
N SER A 46 0.13 -56.95 34.50
CA SER A 46 -0.57 -56.33 35.63
C SER A 46 0.06 -56.82 36.92
N ASP A 47 0.32 -55.92 37.87
CA ASP A 47 0.22 -56.26 39.28
C ASP A 47 -0.39 -55.09 40.05
N VAL A 48 -1.48 -55.42 40.73
CA VAL A 48 -2.19 -54.58 41.68
C VAL A 48 -1.29 -54.36 42.89
N SER A 49 -1.18 -53.12 43.36
CA SER A 49 -0.98 -52.89 44.78
C SER A 49 -1.78 -51.68 45.28
N LEU A 50 -2.30 -51.86 46.48
CA LEU A 50 -3.39 -51.16 47.12
C LEU A 50 -2.92 -49.96 47.97
N CYS A 51 -3.70 -48.89 47.89
CA CYS A 51 -4.16 -48.04 49.01
C CYS A 51 -3.26 -46.90 49.58
N VAL A 52 -3.84 -45.69 49.55
CA VAL A 52 -4.15 -44.77 50.70
C VAL A 52 -3.85 -43.29 50.33
N PRO A 53 -4.80 -42.35 50.58
CA PRO A 53 -4.69 -40.94 50.20
C PRO A 53 -4.14 -40.05 51.33
N THR A 54 -3.42 -38.98 50.99
CA THR A 54 -3.09 -37.90 51.93
C THR A 54 -3.41 -36.54 51.31
N PHE A 55 -4.24 -35.78 52.03
CA PHE A 55 -4.72 -34.45 51.68
C PHE A 55 -3.72 -33.33 52.04
N THR A 56 -3.66 -32.33 51.14
CA THR A 56 -3.33 -30.89 51.27
C THR A 56 -2.16 -30.42 52.15
N THR A 57 -1.31 -29.53 51.59
CA THR A 57 -1.28 -28.07 51.94
C THR A 57 -0.33 -27.27 51.04
N ALA A 58 -0.84 -26.13 50.56
CA ALA A 58 -0.18 -24.87 50.14
C ALA A 58 0.79 -24.82 48.94
N SER A 59 0.40 -24.03 47.93
CA SER A 59 0.96 -22.67 47.72
C SER A 59 0.66 -22.18 46.29
N ASN A 60 -0.25 -21.21 46.17
CA ASN A 60 -0.45 -20.42 44.95
C ASN A 60 0.87 -19.77 44.51
N LYS A 61 1.35 -20.05 43.29
CA LYS A 61 2.03 -19.04 42.45
C LYS A 61 1.69 -19.25 40.98
N SER A 62 1.04 -18.23 40.46
CA SER A 62 0.77 -17.96 39.05
C SER A 62 2.05 -17.91 38.22
N SER A 63 2.13 -18.75 37.20
CA SER A 63 2.85 -18.43 35.96
C SER A 63 2.27 -19.23 34.80
N ALA A 64 1.10 -18.81 34.33
CA ALA A 64 0.67 -19.16 32.97
C ALA A 64 1.62 -18.45 31.99
N ARG A 65 2.72 -19.12 31.67
CA ARG A 65 3.62 -18.75 30.58
C ARG A 65 2.78 -18.72 29.30
N SER A 66 2.52 -17.55 28.74
CA SER A 66 1.82 -17.44 27.45
C SER A 66 2.73 -18.04 26.38
N GLN A 67 2.40 -19.26 25.99
CA GLN A 67 3.06 -19.97 24.91
C GLN A 67 2.69 -19.21 23.63
N ASN A 68 3.65 -18.48 23.06
CA ASN A 68 3.52 -17.75 21.81
C ASN A 68 3.01 -18.70 20.71
N ARG A 69 1.69 -18.68 20.46
CA ARG A 69 1.10 -19.39 19.33
C ARG A 69 1.51 -18.64 18.06
N LYS A 70 2.25 -19.32 17.19
CA LYS A 70 2.26 -19.02 15.75
C LYS A 70 0.81 -19.19 15.27
N VAL A 71 0.06 -18.09 15.20
CA VAL A 71 -1.26 -18.07 14.58
C VAL A 71 -1.06 -18.41 13.11
N SER A 72 -1.58 -19.56 12.68
CA SER A 72 -1.60 -19.95 11.27
C SER A 72 -2.35 -18.88 10.46
N ALA A 73 -2.00 -18.69 9.19
CA ALA A 73 -2.70 -17.73 8.32
C ALA A 73 -4.23 -17.97 8.28
N LEU A 74 -4.64 -19.22 8.50
CA LEU A 74 -6.03 -19.66 8.59
C LEU A 74 -6.76 -19.12 9.84
N GLY A 75 -6.07 -19.06 10.99
CA GLY A 75 -6.63 -18.47 12.21
C GLY A 75 -6.81 -16.96 12.15
N LYS A 76 -5.98 -16.24 11.38
CA LYS A 76 -6.16 -14.80 11.14
C LYS A 76 -7.41 -14.52 10.29
N GLN A 77 -7.66 -15.32 9.26
CA GLN A 77 -8.86 -15.19 8.43
C GLN A 77 -10.13 -15.56 9.19
N ALA A 78 -10.09 -16.61 10.02
CA ALA A 78 -11.22 -17.01 10.84
C ALA A 78 -11.63 -15.95 11.87
N LEU A 79 -10.65 -15.29 12.50
CA LEU A 79 -10.90 -14.22 13.47
C LEU A 79 -11.42 -12.93 12.78
N GLU A 80 -10.98 -12.67 11.55
CA GLU A 80 -11.46 -11.55 10.74
C GLU A 80 -12.89 -11.77 10.22
N LEU A 81 -13.28 -13.03 9.93
CA LEU A 81 -14.66 -13.43 9.61
C LEU A 81 -15.60 -13.24 10.82
N ASP A 82 -15.21 -13.75 11.99
CA ASP A 82 -16.00 -13.64 13.22
C ASP A 82 -16.31 -12.18 13.58
N CYS A 83 -15.29 -11.31 13.48
CA CYS A 83 -15.43 -9.87 13.71
C CYS A 83 -16.29 -9.14 12.65
N LEU A 84 -16.37 -9.66 11.42
CA LEU A 84 -17.19 -9.08 10.35
C LEU A 84 -18.65 -9.50 10.47
N GLU A 85 -18.91 -10.73 10.90
CA GLU A 85 -20.25 -11.22 11.22
C GLU A 85 -20.86 -10.46 12.42
N ASP A 86 -20.05 -10.18 13.45
CA ASP A 86 -20.47 -9.33 14.57
C ASP A 86 -20.84 -7.90 14.13
N GLN A 87 -20.05 -7.32 13.21
CA GLN A 87 -20.35 -6.00 12.63
C GLN A 87 -21.61 -6.03 11.76
N ARG A 88 -21.81 -7.10 10.98
CA ARG A 88 -23.04 -7.31 10.20
C ARG A 88 -24.26 -7.34 11.11
N CYS A 89 -24.21 -8.19 12.15
CA CYS A 89 -25.28 -8.35 13.13
C CYS A 89 -25.59 -7.02 13.84
N PHE A 90 -24.57 -6.26 14.23
CA PHE A 90 -24.75 -4.94 14.83
C PHE A 90 -25.49 -3.97 13.90
N LEU A 91 -25.10 -3.90 12.62
CA LEU A 91 -25.70 -2.99 11.65
C LEU A 91 -27.14 -3.41 11.29
N GLU A 92 -27.40 -4.70 11.17
CA GLU A 92 -28.75 -5.25 10.97
C GLU A 92 -29.64 -4.94 12.18
N THR A 93 -29.11 -5.03 13.40
CA THR A 93 -29.80 -4.67 14.65
C THR A 93 -30.12 -3.17 14.71
N GLN A 94 -29.31 -2.31 14.07
CA GLN A 94 -29.63 -0.88 13.91
C GLN A 94 -30.68 -0.60 12.83
N GLY A 95 -31.22 -1.63 12.17
CA GLY A 95 -32.26 -1.51 11.16
C GLY A 95 -31.73 -1.18 9.77
N LEU A 96 -30.43 -1.33 9.51
CA LEU A 96 -29.89 -1.18 8.15
C LEU A 96 -30.31 -2.38 7.30
N GLY A 97 -30.82 -2.10 6.10
CA GLY A 97 -31.12 -3.13 5.11
C GLY A 97 -29.85 -3.81 4.60
N THR A 98 -29.99 -5.08 4.18
CA THR A 98 -28.88 -5.94 3.72
C THR A 98 -27.99 -5.28 2.66
N TYR A 99 -28.56 -4.58 1.68
CA TYR A 99 -27.78 -3.85 0.67
C TYR A 99 -26.92 -2.70 1.24
N ALA A 100 -27.42 -1.98 2.25
CA ALA A 100 -26.66 -0.93 2.92
C ALA A 100 -25.54 -1.53 3.76
N VAL A 101 -25.82 -2.63 4.47
CA VAL A 101 -24.84 -3.39 5.25
C VAL A 101 -23.74 -3.92 4.34
N ASP A 102 -24.10 -4.55 3.22
CA ASP A 102 -23.13 -5.07 2.24
C ASP A 102 -22.29 -3.94 1.63
N CYS A 103 -22.87 -2.78 1.29
CA CYS A 103 -22.10 -1.61 0.84
C CYS A 103 -21.10 -1.10 1.89
N ILE A 104 -21.45 -1.15 3.18
CA ILE A 104 -20.56 -0.73 4.28
C ILE A 104 -19.43 -1.74 4.50
N LEU A 105 -19.75 -3.03 4.48
CA LEU A 105 -18.81 -4.12 4.74
C LEU A 105 -17.89 -4.41 3.55
N SER A 106 -18.39 -4.34 2.31
CA SER A 106 -17.64 -4.57 1.06
C SER A 106 -16.71 -3.40 0.67
N ASN A 107 -16.45 -2.47 1.59
CA ASN A 107 -15.60 -1.31 1.33
C ASN A 107 -14.13 -1.71 1.21
N GLU A 108 -13.75 -2.21 0.02
CA GLU A 108 -12.40 -2.58 -0.38
C GLU A 108 -11.41 -1.41 -0.17
N ARG A 109 -11.88 -0.15 -0.30
CA ARG A 109 -11.04 1.03 0.00
C ARG A 109 -10.69 1.10 1.48
N ARG A 110 -11.61 0.75 2.40
CA ARG A 110 -11.34 0.68 3.84
C ARG A 110 -10.35 -0.43 4.15
N PHE A 111 -10.50 -1.61 3.54
CA PHE A 111 -9.57 -2.73 3.71
C PHE A 111 -8.16 -2.37 3.21
N ARG A 112 -8.04 -1.81 2.00
CA ARG A 112 -6.76 -1.33 1.46
C ARG A 112 -6.15 -0.22 2.32
N ARG A 113 -6.95 0.70 2.84
CA ARG A 113 -6.47 1.73 3.79
C ARG A 113 -5.97 1.10 5.09
N ARG A 114 -6.69 0.15 5.68
CA ARG A 114 -6.23 -0.58 6.89
C ARG A 114 -4.91 -1.31 6.63
N SER A 115 -4.78 -2.01 5.51
CA SER A 115 -3.55 -2.71 5.14
C SER A 115 -2.37 -1.74 4.99
N ARG A 116 -2.56 -0.63 4.28
CA ARG A 116 -1.53 0.42 4.13
C ARG A 116 -1.21 1.13 5.44
N TYR A 117 -2.20 1.40 6.27
CA TYR A 117 -1.98 2.03 7.57
C TYR A 117 -1.19 1.10 8.47
N ASN A 118 -1.51 -0.20 8.46
CA ASN A 118 -0.78 -1.20 9.24
C ASN A 118 0.71 -1.25 8.88
N SER A 119 1.05 -1.21 7.58
CA SER A 119 2.47 -1.21 7.17
C SER A 119 3.19 0.08 7.57
N ILE A 120 2.55 1.25 7.41
CA ILE A 120 3.11 2.54 7.83
C ILE A 120 3.30 2.59 9.34
N GLN A 121 2.28 2.17 10.09
CA GLN A 121 2.29 2.16 11.56
C GLN A 121 3.39 1.25 12.10
N LYS A 122 3.57 0.06 11.50
CA LYS A 122 4.68 -0.83 11.85
C LYS A 122 6.04 -0.18 11.63
N ARG A 123 6.27 0.42 10.46
CA ARG A 123 7.53 1.14 10.18
C ARG A 123 7.83 2.22 11.22
N PHE A 124 6.82 2.97 11.65
CA PHE A 124 6.98 3.96 12.69
C PHE A 124 7.32 3.34 14.05
N LEU A 125 6.65 2.25 14.44
CA LEU A 125 6.95 1.56 15.68
C LEU A 125 8.37 0.96 15.68
N ASP A 126 8.79 0.35 14.57
CA ASP A 126 10.14 -0.17 14.38
C ASP A 126 11.18 0.96 14.51
N TRP A 127 10.94 2.11 13.86
CA TRP A 127 11.78 3.30 14.00
C TRP A 127 11.85 3.81 15.43
N ARG A 128 10.73 3.80 16.18
CA ARG A 128 10.73 4.18 17.60
C ARG A 128 11.57 3.23 18.45
N ILE A 129 11.50 1.93 18.18
CA ILE A 129 12.32 0.92 18.86
C ILE A 129 13.80 1.15 18.57
N SER A 130 14.16 1.36 17.30
CA SER A 130 15.54 1.67 16.90
C SER A 130 16.06 2.99 17.47
N SER A 131 15.16 3.93 17.77
CA SER A 131 15.49 5.22 18.39
C SER A 131 15.39 5.20 19.92
N GLU A 132 15.16 4.02 20.53
CA GLU A 132 15.02 3.81 21.98
C GLU A 132 13.91 4.65 22.65
N ILE A 133 12.85 4.96 21.91
CA ILE A 133 11.76 5.82 22.38
C ILE A 133 10.64 4.98 23.01
N ASN A 134 10.55 5.01 24.34
CA ASN A 134 9.58 4.22 25.11
C ASN A 134 8.41 5.04 25.68
N THR A 135 8.22 6.28 25.25
CA THR A 135 7.16 7.18 25.76
C THR A 135 5.83 7.04 25.00
N ALA A 136 4.80 7.77 25.42
CA ALA A 136 3.58 7.89 24.61
C ALA A 136 3.87 8.54 23.24
N ILE A 137 3.04 8.25 22.24
CA ILE A 137 3.15 8.88 20.91
C ILE A 137 2.92 10.38 21.06
N SER A 138 3.85 11.18 20.54
CA SER A 138 3.78 12.64 20.60
C SER A 138 3.96 13.27 19.22
N ALA A 139 3.46 14.50 19.06
CA ALA A 139 3.58 15.25 17.81
C ALA A 139 5.04 15.41 17.32
N PRO A 140 6.04 15.72 18.18
CA PRO A 140 7.44 15.77 17.76
C PRO A 140 7.95 14.46 17.18
N GLN A 141 7.59 13.31 17.77
CA GLN A 141 8.03 12.00 17.27
C GLN A 141 7.46 11.70 15.89
N ILE A 142 6.18 12.01 15.68
CA ILE A 142 5.55 11.88 14.36
C ILE A 142 6.27 12.78 13.35
N ILE A 143 6.51 14.05 13.69
CA ILE A 143 7.18 15.01 12.79
C ILE A 143 8.60 14.54 12.45
N ASN A 144 9.38 14.12 13.44
CA ASN A 144 10.76 13.67 13.23
C ASN A 144 10.83 12.48 12.28
N PHE A 145 9.98 11.47 12.50
CA PHE A 145 9.89 10.32 11.60
C PHE A 145 9.47 10.73 10.19
N LEU A 146 8.46 11.59 10.05
CA LEU A 146 8.01 12.07 8.73
C LEU A 146 9.09 12.88 8.02
N ALA A 147 9.86 13.70 8.76
CA ALA A 147 10.96 14.48 8.22
C ALA A 147 12.13 13.60 7.77
N GLU A 148 12.48 12.57 8.54
CA GLU A 148 13.49 11.58 8.16
C GLU A 148 13.09 10.88 6.86
N ILE A 149 11.86 10.39 6.78
CA ILE A 149 11.37 9.73 5.57
C ILE A 149 11.30 10.70 4.37
N TYR A 150 10.88 11.95 4.60
CA TYR A 150 10.84 12.96 3.55
C TYR A 150 12.22 13.29 2.99
N THR A 151 13.25 13.32 3.84
CA THR A 151 14.61 13.74 3.45
C THR A 151 15.49 12.59 3.00
N VAL A 152 15.46 11.46 3.71
CA VAL A 152 16.29 10.27 3.47
C VAL A 152 15.70 9.42 2.34
N GLU A 153 14.40 9.10 2.43
CA GLU A 153 13.72 8.26 1.43
C GLU A 153 13.13 9.07 0.26
N LYS A 154 13.16 10.41 0.35
CA LYS A 154 12.69 11.34 -0.69
C LYS A 154 11.25 11.08 -1.12
N LEU A 155 10.40 10.67 -0.17
CA LEU A 155 8.98 10.45 -0.42
C LEU A 155 8.27 11.77 -0.74
N LYS A 156 7.38 11.74 -1.74
CA LYS A 156 6.61 12.92 -2.15
C LYS A 156 5.72 13.43 -1.01
N ALA A 157 5.49 14.74 -0.95
CA ALA A 157 4.64 15.38 0.06
C ALA A 157 3.25 14.71 0.22
N GLY A 158 2.63 14.29 -0.89
CA GLY A 158 1.36 13.54 -0.84
C GLY A 158 1.46 12.20 -0.10
N SER A 159 2.57 11.48 -0.22
CA SER A 159 2.84 10.27 0.54
C SER A 159 3.07 10.57 2.02
N ILE A 160 3.80 11.64 2.34
CA ILE A 160 4.03 12.08 3.73
C ILE A 160 2.69 12.41 4.43
N LYS A 161 1.75 13.05 3.74
CA LYS A 161 0.39 13.30 4.25
C LYS A 161 -0.39 12.01 4.53
N ALA A 162 -0.24 11.00 3.67
CA ALA A 162 -0.84 9.68 3.89
C ALA A 162 -0.22 8.99 5.11
N TYR A 163 1.10 9.11 5.30
CA TYR A 163 1.79 8.61 6.49
C TYR A 163 1.30 9.32 7.75
N LYS A 164 1.26 10.66 7.77
CA LYS A 164 0.70 11.45 8.88
C LYS A 164 -0.69 10.93 9.29
N SER A 165 -1.57 10.70 8.32
CA SER A 165 -2.94 10.23 8.59
C SER A 165 -2.95 8.84 9.23
N ALA A 166 -2.09 7.93 8.78
CA ALA A 166 -1.95 6.61 9.37
C ALA A 166 -1.41 6.65 10.81
N LEU A 167 -0.47 7.56 11.09
CA LEU A 167 0.12 7.71 12.43
C LEU A 167 -0.84 8.38 13.41
N LEU A 168 -1.61 9.37 12.96
CA LEU A 168 -2.67 9.95 13.78
C LEU A 168 -3.73 8.91 14.14
N ASN A 169 -4.06 7.99 13.22
CA ASN A 169 -4.99 6.89 13.50
C ASN A 169 -4.44 5.84 14.49
N LEU A 170 -3.12 5.82 14.74
CA LEU A 170 -2.49 4.91 15.70
C LEU A 170 -2.55 5.44 17.14
N ALA A 171 -2.59 6.76 17.32
CA ALA A 171 -2.54 7.38 18.64
C ALA A 171 -3.91 7.42 19.32
N GLU A 172 -3.96 7.12 20.61
CA GLU A 172 -5.19 7.16 21.42
C GLU A 172 -5.80 8.57 21.46
N ASN A 173 -4.96 9.60 21.55
CA ASN A 173 -5.32 11.01 21.55
C ASN A 173 -5.25 11.66 20.15
N SER A 174 -5.71 10.92 19.12
CA SER A 174 -5.63 11.32 17.71
C SER A 174 -6.19 12.72 17.41
N ALA A 175 -7.31 13.09 18.03
CA ALA A 175 -7.96 14.38 17.81
C ALA A 175 -7.11 15.55 18.33
N GLU A 176 -6.55 15.41 19.54
CA GLU A 176 -5.67 16.41 20.15
C GLU A 176 -4.39 16.56 19.32
N LEU A 177 -3.74 15.45 18.96
CA LEU A 177 -2.55 15.46 18.11
C LEU A 177 -2.81 16.08 16.75
N SER A 178 -3.97 15.80 16.14
CA SER A 178 -4.32 16.38 14.84
C SER A 178 -4.45 17.91 14.90
N SER A 179 -4.86 18.46 16.04
CA SER A 179 -5.00 19.90 16.27
C SER A 179 -3.69 20.59 16.70
N HIS A 180 -2.61 19.83 16.88
CA HIS A 180 -1.36 20.35 17.40
C HIS A 180 -0.69 21.33 16.41
N PRO A 181 -0.30 22.55 16.83
CA PRO A 181 0.19 23.61 15.93
C PRO A 181 1.42 23.19 15.12
N MET A 182 2.39 22.50 15.73
CA MET A 182 3.58 22.00 15.02
C MET A 182 3.24 21.04 13.87
N LEU A 183 2.20 20.20 14.02
CA LEU A 183 1.79 19.26 12.96
C LEU A 183 1.07 19.98 11.82
N ALA A 184 0.44 21.12 12.10
CA ALA A 184 -0.17 21.99 11.10
C ALA A 184 0.91 22.76 10.33
N GLU A 185 1.86 23.37 11.04
CA GLU A 185 3.00 24.09 10.46
C GLU A 185 3.84 23.18 9.56
N PHE A 186 4.18 21.97 10.02
CA PHE A 186 4.88 20.97 9.21
C PHE A 186 4.13 20.59 7.93
N THR A 187 2.80 20.46 7.97
CA THR A 187 2.05 20.19 6.73
C THR A 187 1.98 21.38 5.80
N LYS A 188 1.93 22.61 6.34
CA LYS A 188 1.95 23.83 5.55
C LYS A 188 3.27 23.96 4.79
N THR A 189 4.40 23.72 5.46
CA THR A 189 5.72 23.80 4.81
C THR A 189 5.89 22.76 3.71
N LEU A 190 5.34 21.54 3.90
CA LEU A 190 5.30 20.54 2.84
C LEU A 190 4.44 20.97 1.64
N ASP A 191 3.33 21.66 1.91
CA ASP A 191 2.46 22.16 0.85
C ASP A 191 3.14 23.27 0.04
N ASP A 192 3.69 24.26 0.72
CA ASP A 192 4.45 25.34 0.10
C ASP A 192 5.63 24.81 -0.74
N ALA A 193 6.31 23.76 -0.27
CA ALA A 193 7.39 23.10 -1.00
C ALA A 193 6.91 22.23 -2.18
N SER A 194 5.67 21.74 -2.12
CA SER A 194 5.08 20.85 -3.14
C SER A 194 4.31 21.58 -4.24
N ILE A 195 4.01 22.87 -4.03
CA ILE A 195 3.51 23.76 -5.09
C ILE A 195 4.65 23.93 -6.09
N LEU A 196 4.71 23.00 -7.04
CA LEU A 196 5.32 23.27 -8.33
C LEU A 196 4.57 24.49 -8.85
N SER A 197 5.27 25.63 -8.90
CA SER A 197 4.78 26.75 -9.68
C SER A 197 4.60 26.22 -11.09
N PHE A 198 3.37 25.95 -11.48
CA PHE A 198 3.00 26.04 -12.88
C PHE A 198 3.13 27.52 -13.19
N VAL A 199 4.37 27.98 -13.37
CA VAL A 199 4.66 29.18 -14.14
C VAL A 199 3.98 28.88 -15.46
N ARG A 200 2.77 29.43 -15.65
CA ARG A 200 2.18 29.50 -16.98
C ARG A 200 3.28 30.19 -17.79
N PRO A 201 3.90 29.52 -18.78
CA PRO A 201 4.79 30.25 -19.65
C PRO A 201 3.97 31.44 -20.16
N VAL A 202 4.51 32.64 -20.00
CA VAL A 202 3.93 33.82 -20.64
C VAL A 202 4.12 33.57 -22.13
N LEU A 203 3.12 32.94 -22.75
CA LEU A 203 3.12 32.64 -24.16
C LEU A 203 2.84 33.96 -24.87
N ASP A 204 3.85 34.48 -25.54
CA ASP A 204 3.66 35.61 -26.44
C ASP A 204 2.88 35.12 -27.68
N ILE A 205 1.61 35.49 -27.74
CA ILE A 205 0.71 35.16 -28.86
C ILE A 205 0.77 36.19 -29.99
N ALA A 206 1.52 37.29 -29.85
CA ALA A 206 1.62 38.32 -30.87
C ALA A 206 2.09 37.77 -32.24
N PRO A 207 3.07 36.85 -32.32
CA PRO A 207 3.50 36.26 -33.60
C PRO A 207 2.38 35.48 -34.32
N VAL A 208 1.51 34.81 -33.56
CA VAL A 208 0.35 34.07 -34.11
C VAL A 208 -0.70 35.05 -34.62
N LEU A 209 -0.93 36.15 -33.91
CA LEU A 209 -1.88 37.18 -34.33
C LEU A 209 -1.39 37.94 -35.57
N ASP A 210 -0.10 38.22 -35.67
CA ASP A 210 0.48 38.94 -36.81
C ASP A 210 0.50 38.06 -38.06
N THR A 211 0.81 36.77 -37.94
CA THR A 211 0.68 35.82 -39.06
C THR A 211 -0.77 35.67 -39.53
N PHE A 212 -1.75 35.72 -38.62
CA PHE A 212 -3.17 35.70 -39.01
C PHE A 212 -3.62 36.97 -39.73
N LYS A 213 -3.10 38.14 -39.35
CA LYS A 213 -3.34 39.40 -40.07
C LYS A 213 -2.72 39.37 -41.46
N GLU A 214 -1.50 38.87 -41.59
CA GLU A 214 -0.79 38.74 -42.89
C GLU A 214 -1.53 37.80 -43.85
N TRP A 215 -2.14 36.73 -43.34
CA TRP A 215 -2.83 35.74 -44.16
C TRP A 215 -4.22 36.17 -44.64
N GLY A 216 -4.81 37.21 -44.03
CA GLY A 216 -6.08 37.76 -44.49
C GLY A 216 -7.30 36.82 -44.33
N PRO A 217 -8.40 37.12 -45.03
CA PRO A 217 -9.67 36.39 -44.94
C PRO A 217 -9.55 34.91 -45.33
N THR A 218 -10.31 34.05 -44.66
CA THR A 218 -10.29 32.60 -44.90
C THR A 218 -10.81 32.17 -46.26
N SER A 219 -11.61 33.03 -46.92
CA SER A 219 -12.09 32.83 -48.28
C SER A 219 -10.96 32.81 -49.32
N ASP A 220 -9.84 33.48 -49.02
CA ASP A 220 -8.78 33.75 -49.98
C ASP A 220 -7.55 32.84 -49.74
N LEU A 221 -7.64 31.96 -48.73
CA LEU A 221 -6.56 31.09 -48.31
C LEU A 221 -6.60 29.74 -49.04
N THR A 222 -5.43 29.29 -49.49
CA THR A 222 -5.26 27.95 -50.04
C THR A 222 -5.47 26.88 -48.97
N VAL A 223 -5.90 25.68 -49.36
CA VAL A 223 -6.12 24.53 -48.45
C VAL A 223 -4.91 24.27 -47.55
N LYS A 224 -3.69 24.40 -48.10
CA LYS A 224 -2.44 24.22 -47.33
C LYS A 224 -2.27 25.26 -46.22
N ARG A 225 -2.63 26.53 -46.47
CA ARG A 225 -2.56 27.61 -45.46
C ARG A 225 -3.71 27.53 -44.46
N LEU A 226 -4.90 27.09 -44.89
CA LEU A 226 -6.02 26.78 -44.01
C LEU A 226 -5.64 25.71 -42.98
N THR A 227 -5.02 24.60 -43.42
CA THR A 227 -4.54 23.55 -42.53
C THR A 227 -3.48 24.07 -41.56
N ALA A 228 -2.53 24.89 -42.02
CA ALA A 228 -1.54 25.51 -41.15
C ALA A 228 -2.18 26.47 -40.12
N LYS A 229 -3.22 27.21 -40.49
CA LYS A 229 -3.99 28.11 -39.60
C LYS A 229 -4.74 27.34 -38.51
N LEU A 230 -5.21 26.14 -38.82
CA LEU A 230 -5.92 25.25 -37.91
C LEU A 230 -4.97 24.50 -36.96
N VAL A 231 -3.80 24.08 -37.47
CA VAL A 231 -2.81 23.30 -36.71
C VAL A 231 -1.94 24.19 -35.79
N GLY A 232 -1.74 25.46 -36.13
CA GLY A 232 -0.97 26.42 -35.30
C GLY A 232 -1.54 26.72 -33.91
N PHE A 233 -2.72 26.20 -33.57
CA PHE A 233 -3.31 26.29 -32.22
C PHE A 233 -2.91 25.13 -31.28
N TYR A 234 -2.14 24.13 -31.76
CA TYR A 234 -1.75 22.94 -31.01
C TYR A 234 -0.23 22.84 -30.74
N GLN A 235 0.40 23.95 -30.35
CA GLN A 235 1.80 23.92 -29.91
C GLN A 235 2.02 24.71 -28.62
#